data_AF-A0A6N8FEH6-F1
#
_entry.id   AF-A0A6N8FEH6-F1
#
_cell.length_a   1.000
_cell.length_b   1.000
_cell.length_c   1.000
_cell.angle_alpha   90.00
_cell.angle_beta   90.00
_cell.angle_gamma   90.00
#
_symmetry.space_group_name_H-M   'P 1'
#
loop_
_entity.id
_entity.type
_entity.pdbx_description
1 polymer ?
#
loop_
_entity_poly.entity_id
_entity_poly.type
_entity_poly.pdbx_seq_one_letter_code
_entity_poly.pdbx_strand_id
1 'polypeptide(L)'
;MNIDQKEALLVKALKTQYSILKLLDHTLYDTYHYQKGLSKEEQNEEVINLSYNARSIIAKKPKLKEIYRILEKDYGVDITN
;
A
#
# COMPACT_ATOMS: atom_id res chain seq x y z
N MET A 1 3.62 -30.67 -1.80
CA MET A 1 3.56 -29.35 -2.47
C MET A 1 4.79 -29.25 -3.37
N ASN A 2 4.60 -29.26 -4.69
CA ASN A 2 5.72 -29.08 -5.63
C ASN A 2 6.19 -27.62 -5.61
N ILE A 3 7.33 -27.32 -6.24
CA ILE A 3 7.93 -25.98 -6.24
C ILE A 3 6.95 -24.94 -6.82
N ASP A 4 6.30 -25.26 -7.93
CA ASP A 4 5.33 -24.40 -8.61
C ASP A 4 4.16 -23.98 -7.70
N GLN A 5 3.64 -24.89 -6.88
CA GLN A 5 2.58 -24.58 -5.91
C GLN A 5 3.06 -23.64 -4.80
N LYS A 6 4.33 -23.75 -4.37
CA LYS A 6 4.89 -22.83 -3.37
C LYS A 6 5.05 -21.43 -3.96
N GLU A 7 5.55 -21.35 -5.18
CA GLU A 7 5.73 -20.08 -5.91
C GLU A 7 4.39 -19.38 -6.15
N ALA A 8 3.38 -20.12 -6.59
CA ALA A 8 2.02 -19.58 -6.77
C ALA A 8 1.43 -19.00 -5.47
N LEU A 9 1.65 -19.67 -4.33
CA LEU A 9 1.22 -19.17 -3.03
C LEU A 9 1.96 -17.90 -2.62
N LEU A 10 3.27 -17.82 -2.87
CA LEU A 10 4.07 -16.63 -2.59
C LEU A 10 3.63 -15.44 -3.45
N VAL A 11 3.40 -15.66 -4.75
CA VAL A 11 2.86 -14.64 -5.66
C VAL A 11 1.50 -14.16 -5.17
N LYS A 12 0.60 -15.08 -4.79
CA LYS A 12 -0.71 -14.71 -4.24
C LYS A 12 -0.58 -13.89 -2.95
N ALA A 13 0.31 -14.27 -2.04
CA ALA A 13 0.56 -13.52 -0.82
C ALA A 13 1.07 -12.10 -1.10
N LEU A 14 1.97 -11.94 -2.07
CA LEU A 14 2.51 -10.65 -2.50
C LEU A 14 1.42 -9.76 -3.11
N LYS A 15 0.58 -10.30 -4.01
CA LYS A 15 -0.58 -9.59 -4.57
C LYS A 15 -1.52 -9.12 -3.47
N THR A 16 -1.86 -9.99 -2.52
CA THR A 16 -2.70 -9.62 -1.37
C THR A 16 -2.08 -8.49 -0.54
N GLN A 17 -0.78 -8.57 -0.25
CA GLN A 17 -0.07 -7.51 0.48
C GLN A 17 -0.10 -6.17 -0.28
N TYR A 18 0.11 -6.20 -1.60
CA TYR A 18 0.02 -5.01 -2.43
C TYR A 18 -1.37 -4.38 -2.39
N SER A 19 -2.43 -5.19 -2.54
CA SER A 19 -3.82 -4.72 -2.46
C SER A 19 -4.17 -4.13 -1.10
N ILE A 20 -3.70 -4.74 0.00
CA ILE A 20 -3.88 -4.19 1.36
C ILE A 20 -3.18 -2.84 1.50
N LEU A 21 -1.94 -2.71 1.02
CA LEU A 21 -1.20 -1.45 1.09
C LEU A 21 -1.87 -0.34 0.27
N LYS A 22 -2.40 -0.67 -0.92
CA LYS A 22 -3.19 0.26 -1.74
C LYS A 22 -4.45 0.71 -1.03
N LEU A 23 -5.21 -0.22 -0.45
CA LEU A 23 -6.42 0.10 0.30
C LEU A 23 -6.09 1.03 1.47
N LEU A 24 -5.04 0.71 2.24
CA LEU A 24 -4.59 1.54 3.36
C LEU A 24 -4.18 2.95 2.91
N ASP A 25 -3.42 3.10 1.82
CA ASP A 25 -3.02 4.43 1.32
C ASP A 25 -4.25 5.26 0.92
N HIS A 26 -5.22 4.66 0.22
CA HIS A 26 -6.47 5.34 -0.13
C HIS A 26 -7.28 5.72 1.11
N THR A 27 -7.48 4.80 2.06
CA THR A 27 -8.25 5.11 3.28
C THR A 27 -7.61 6.24 4.09
N LEU A 28 -6.27 6.27 4.17
CA LEU A 28 -5.56 7.36 4.85
C LEU A 28 -5.64 8.67 4.07
N TYR A 29 -5.66 8.62 2.73
CA TYR A 29 -5.85 9.80 1.89
C TYR A 29 -7.22 10.41 2.14
N ASP A 30 -8.26 9.58 2.08
CA ASP A 30 -9.64 10.00 2.31
C ASP A 30 -9.82 10.55 3.73
N THR A 31 -9.21 9.89 4.73
CA THR A 31 -9.24 10.36 6.13
C THR A 31 -8.58 11.72 6.27
N TYR A 32 -7.40 11.92 5.67
CA TYR A 32 -6.70 13.20 5.68
C TYR A 32 -7.54 14.30 5.03
N HIS A 33 -8.10 14.03 3.84
CA HIS A 33 -8.90 15.01 3.11
C HIS A 33 -10.22 15.33 3.79
N TYR A 34 -10.88 14.32 4.37
CA TYR A 34 -12.07 14.52 5.19
C TYR A 34 -11.78 15.47 6.34
N GLN A 35 -10.72 15.19 7.13
CA GLN A 35 -10.34 16.05 8.25
C GLN A 35 -9.99 17.47 7.79
N LYS A 36 -9.19 17.63 6.73
CA LYS A 36 -8.83 18.96 6.22
C LYS A 36 -10.00 19.72 5.55
N GLY A 37 -11.11 19.04 5.26
CA GLY A 37 -12.35 19.65 4.80
C GLY A 37 -13.25 20.19 5.91
N LEU A 38 -13.02 19.81 7.18
CA LEU A 38 -13.76 20.32 8.34
C LEU A 38 -13.29 21.72 8.76
N SER A 39 -14.11 22.40 9.56
CA SER A 39 -13.70 23.63 10.23
C SER A 39 -12.50 23.39 11.16
N LYS A 40 -11.73 24.45 11.49
CA LYS A 40 -10.50 24.28 12.28
C LYS A 40 -10.77 23.72 13.68
N GLU A 41 -11.92 24.06 14.24
CA GLU A 41 -12.35 23.67 15.56
C GLU A 41 -12.78 22.19 15.61
N GLU A 42 -13.20 21.63 14.47
CA GLU A 42 -13.62 20.24 14.31
C GLU A 42 -12.50 19.31 13.82
N GLN A 43 -11.37 19.89 13.37
CA GLN A 43 -10.21 19.14 12.91
C GLN A 43 -9.55 18.36 14.04
N ASN A 44 -9.33 17.08 13.81
CA ASN A 44 -8.47 16.26 14.64
C ASN A 44 -7.04 16.24 14.05
N GLU A 45 -6.18 17.12 14.56
CA GLU A 45 -4.79 17.24 14.12
C GLU A 45 -3.96 15.96 14.34
N GLU A 46 -4.30 15.15 15.35
CA GLU A 46 -3.62 13.86 15.57
C GLU A 46 -3.92 12.89 14.42
N VAL A 47 -5.19 12.80 14.00
CA VAL A 47 -5.62 11.96 12.87
C VAL A 47 -5.01 12.44 11.56
N ILE A 48 -4.95 13.75 11.35
CA ILE A 48 -4.31 14.36 10.16
C ILE A 48 -2.83 13.96 10.10
N ASN A 49 -2.11 14.16 11.19
CA ASN A 49 -0.67 13.87 11.28
C ASN A 49 -0.40 12.37 11.12
N LEU A 50 -1.20 11.53 11.78
CA LEU A 50 -1.10 10.08 11.66
C LEU A 50 -1.32 9.62 10.22
N SER A 51 -2.38 10.11 9.57
CA SER A 51 -2.73 9.76 8.20
C SER A 51 -1.63 10.17 7.23
N TYR A 52 -1.09 11.39 7.37
CA TYR A 52 0.01 11.87 6.54
C TYR A 52 1.29 11.03 6.72
N ASN A 53 1.68 10.78 7.98
CA ASN A 53 2.90 10.04 8.29
C ASN A 53 2.82 8.58 7.82
N ALA A 54 1.68 7.93 8.06
CA ALA A 54 1.45 6.55 7.62
C ALA A 54 1.52 6.42 6.09
N ARG A 55 0.92 7.35 5.34
CA ARG A 55 1.02 7.38 3.88
C ARG A 55 2.45 7.59 3.38
N SER A 56 3.19 8.50 4.02
CA SER A 56 4.62 8.69 3.72
C SER A 56 5.40 7.38 3.90
N ILE A 57 5.14 6.61 4.96
CA ILE A 57 5.78 5.30 5.19
C ILE A 57 5.39 4.27 4.12
N ILE A 58 4.10 4.21 3.75
CA ILE A 58 3.61 3.27 2.72
C ILE A 58 4.20 3.61 1.35
N ALA A 59 4.19 4.89 0.96
CA ALA A 59 4.70 5.37 -0.33
C ALA A 59 6.23 5.25 -0.45
N LYS A 60 6.97 5.37 0.66
CA LYS A 60 8.44 5.30 0.74
C LYS A 60 8.96 3.89 1.02
N LYS A 61 8.33 2.83 0.52
CA LYS A 61 8.95 1.49 0.52
C LYS A 61 9.68 1.23 -0.81
N PRO A 62 10.85 1.87 -1.09
CA PRO A 62 11.55 1.71 -2.37
C PRO A 62 11.99 0.26 -2.60
N LYS A 63 12.36 -0.46 -1.54
CA LYS A 63 12.69 -1.89 -1.62
C LYS A 63 11.51 -2.74 -2.11
N LEU A 64 10.29 -2.40 -1.68
CA LEU A 64 9.09 -3.14 -2.10
C LEU A 64 8.70 -2.81 -3.54
N LYS A 65 8.81 -1.53 -3.95
CA LYS A 65 8.64 -1.11 -5.35
C LYS A 65 9.63 -1.80 -6.28
N GLU A 66 10.88 -1.91 -5.86
CA GLU A 66 11.91 -2.58 -6.65
C GLU A 66 11.66 -4.09 -6.76
N ILE A 67 11.23 -4.74 -5.67
CA ILE A 67 10.82 -6.15 -5.70
C ILE A 67 9.66 -6.35 -6.68
N TYR A 68 8.62 -5.51 -6.64
CA TYR A 68 7.50 -5.61 -7.59
C TYR A 68 7.96 -5.42 -9.03
N ARG A 69 8.83 -4.44 -9.29
CA ARG A 69 9.40 -4.19 -10.62
C ARG A 69 10.20 -5.38 -11.15
N ILE A 70 11.01 -6.03 -10.29
CA ILE A 70 11.77 -7.23 -10.65
C ILE A 70 10.81 -8.39 -10.96
N LEU A 71 9.79 -8.60 -10.13
CA LEU A 71 8.80 -9.66 -10.35
C LEU A 71 8.00 -9.45 -11.65
N GLU A 72 7.63 -8.22 -11.97
CA GLU A 72 6.95 -7.89 -13.24
C GLU A 72 7.88 -8.08 -14.44
N LYS A 73 9.11 -7.54 -14.37
CA LYS A 73 10.04 -7.52 -15.51
C LYS A 73 10.69 -8.87 -15.78
N ASP A 74 11.19 -9.52 -14.74
CA ASP A 74 12.07 -10.69 -14.87
C ASP A 74 11.29 -12.01 -14.73
N TYR A 75 10.10 -11.96 -14.12
CA TYR A 75 9.25 -13.14 -13.86
C TYR A 75 7.85 -13.05 -14.48
N GLY A 76 7.49 -11.95 -15.15
CA GLY A 76 6.18 -11.78 -15.80
C GLY A 76 5.00 -11.79 -14.82
N VAL A 77 5.25 -11.55 -13.53
CA VAL A 77 4.22 -11.55 -12.49
C VAL A 77 3.51 -10.21 -12.51
N ASP A 78 2.26 -10.20 -12.93
CA ASP A 78 1.42 -9.01 -12.91
C ASP A 78 0.98 -8.67 -11.47
N ILE A 79 1.62 -7.68 -10.83
CA ILE A 79 1.29 -7.26 -9.46
C ILE A 79 0.23 -6.14 -9.48
N THR A 80 0.16 -5.37 -10.56
CA THR A 80 -0.56 -4.11 -10.62
C THR A 80 -1.95 -4.17 -11.24
N ASN A 81 -2.31 -5.25 -11.96
CA ASN A 81 -3.68 -5.52 -12.43
C ASN A 81 -4.52 -6.38 -11.47
#